data_AF-A0A662WLZ5-F1
#
_entry.id   AF-A0A662WLZ5-F1
#
_cell.length_a   1.000
_cell.length_b   1.000
_cell.length_c   1.000
_cell.angle_alpha   90.00
_cell.angle_beta   90.00
_cell.angle_gamma   90.00
#
_symmetry.space_group_name_H-M   'P 1'
#
loop_
_entity.id
_entity.type
_entity.pdbx_description
1 polymer ?
#
loop_
_entity_poly.entity_id
_entity_poly.type
_entity_poly.pdbx_seq_one_letter_code
_entity_poly.pdbx_strand_id
1 'polypeptide(L)'
;MQHKPSLHIQTDFASSYSPPSPSTYSPIAPLARSSPYPATTRPVANDMSMATPPSPRTQHGLNGSNPAPTKPPAPHAFRLSDFFYKEIFGVHDIKPTDGMHQERVQNFFAVPRNTEQLFLFGVLLALDSFLYVFTYLPLRILFACGCAVTSSFHTRVFRRTHFYDLMVAVIVAVGTVVLGHVDMSRVYHSIRGQAMIKLYVLFTMIEIFDRLFSSLGQDVLDSLYYTAKYQPRRVTRMFLDFAVAIIYVVLHALLLFAQVVTLNVAVNSSNTSLLTLLISNNFAELKSSVFKKFEEQNLFQVSCSDIVERFKLLTIIALILLQSSTQDVAYGTAMVMLAEMVIDWLKHAFITKFNQLPPQVYSKFITILCRDLTGWRSEDTILDHTHHVSKRLGLMALPLACVVLRMVSKALADAPIEFASVSGVLVTVAFFLCLAAFKALLSLVLMIYACKSGRLDDTRPKSPRSVRHLESIQRYKF
;
A
#
# COMPACT_ATOMS: atom_id res chain seq x y z
N MET A 1 0.15 -57.39 -51.29
CA MET A 1 0.34 -57.00 -52.70
C MET A 1 0.62 -55.50 -52.73
N GLN A 2 1.82 -55.14 -53.23
CA GLN A 2 2.23 -53.90 -53.93
C GLN A 2 2.05 -52.53 -53.22
N HIS A 3 2.95 -51.55 -53.29
CA HIS A 3 4.32 -51.45 -53.81
C HIS A 3 4.95 -50.18 -53.20
N LYS A 4 6.21 -50.25 -52.75
CA LYS A 4 7.10 -49.09 -52.60
C LYS A 4 7.65 -48.71 -53.99
N PRO A 5 8.16 -47.48 -54.18
CA PRO A 5 9.61 -47.40 -54.25
C PRO A 5 10.22 -46.17 -53.56
N SER A 6 11.40 -46.42 -53.03
CA SER A 6 12.44 -45.52 -52.55
C SER A 6 13.30 -44.97 -53.69
N LEU A 7 13.92 -43.81 -53.50
CA LEU A 7 15.23 -43.54 -54.10
C LEU A 7 16.16 -42.78 -53.13
N HIS A 8 17.37 -43.33 -53.04
CA HIS A 8 18.59 -42.95 -52.29
C HIS A 8 19.29 -41.72 -52.90
N ILE A 9 20.28 -41.08 -52.23
CA ILE A 9 21.75 -41.31 -52.36
C ILE A 9 22.45 -40.40 -51.30
N GLN A 10 23.17 -40.93 -50.29
CA GLN A 10 24.65 -41.08 -50.11
C GLN A 10 25.46 -39.76 -50.06
N THR A 11 26.51 -39.52 -49.24
CA THR A 11 27.39 -40.32 -48.36
C THR A 11 28.25 -39.38 -47.49
N ASP A 12 28.60 -39.83 -46.28
CA ASP A 12 29.85 -39.69 -45.49
C ASP A 12 30.61 -38.35 -45.36
N PHE A 13 30.89 -37.92 -44.11
CA PHE A 13 32.23 -37.94 -43.47
C PHE A 13 32.20 -37.34 -42.05
N ALA A 14 33.18 -37.72 -41.22
CA ALA A 14 33.15 -37.74 -39.76
C ALA A 14 33.73 -36.50 -39.02
N SER A 15 33.32 -36.40 -37.76
CA SER A 15 34.07 -36.03 -36.55
C SER A 15 34.30 -34.55 -36.16
N SER A 16 34.03 -34.31 -34.86
CA SER A 16 34.66 -33.33 -33.95
C SER A 16 34.19 -31.88 -34.04
N TYR A 17 33.55 -31.38 -32.97
CA TYR A 17 33.98 -30.20 -32.17
C TYR A 17 32.86 -29.74 -31.20
N SER A 18 33.27 -29.50 -29.96
CA SER A 18 32.48 -29.09 -28.78
C SER A 18 31.92 -27.65 -28.89
N PRO A 19 30.86 -27.28 -28.11
CA PRO A 19 30.25 -25.95 -28.19
C PRO A 19 30.87 -24.94 -27.20
N PRO A 20 30.87 -23.62 -27.50
CA PRO A 20 31.08 -22.58 -26.50
C PRO A 20 29.77 -22.05 -25.91
N SER A 21 29.84 -21.65 -24.65
CA SER A 21 28.81 -21.07 -23.77
C SER A 21 28.27 -19.69 -24.21
N PRO A 22 27.05 -19.29 -23.77
CA PRO A 22 26.39 -18.07 -24.24
C PRO A 22 26.73 -16.82 -23.42
N SER A 23 26.89 -15.70 -24.13
CA SER A 23 27.04 -14.34 -23.60
C SER A 23 25.68 -13.63 -23.45
N THR A 24 25.60 -12.84 -22.39
CA THR A 24 24.46 -12.08 -21.88
C THR A 24 24.00 -10.96 -22.83
N TYR A 25 22.73 -10.99 -23.23
CA TYR A 25 22.02 -9.86 -23.83
C TYR A 25 21.27 -9.06 -22.74
N SER A 26 21.46 -7.73 -22.74
CA SER A 26 20.69 -6.76 -21.96
C SER A 26 19.56 -6.16 -22.82
N PRO A 27 18.42 -5.74 -22.23
CA PRO A 27 17.59 -4.70 -22.85
C PRO A 27 17.27 -3.51 -21.94
N ILE A 28 17.62 -2.32 -22.44
CA ILE A 28 16.82 -1.09 -22.58
C ILE A 28 16.08 -0.52 -21.34
N ALA A 29 16.50 0.68 -20.93
CA ALA A 29 15.84 1.56 -19.95
C ALA A 29 15.02 2.68 -20.63
N PRO A 30 13.92 3.17 -20.04
CA PRO A 30 13.24 4.38 -20.50
C PRO A 30 13.70 5.66 -19.78
N LEU A 31 13.76 6.70 -20.60
CA LEU A 31 14.18 8.08 -20.43
C LEU A 31 13.48 8.85 -19.28
N ALA A 32 14.26 9.56 -18.46
CA ALA A 32 13.82 10.74 -17.72
C ALA A 32 14.79 11.90 -17.97
N ARG A 33 14.24 13.02 -18.47
CA ARG A 33 14.99 14.19 -18.94
C ARG A 33 14.99 15.33 -17.91
N SER A 34 16.21 15.82 -17.66
CA SER A 34 16.66 17.21 -17.40
C SER A 34 16.24 17.98 -16.13
N SER A 35 17.26 18.38 -15.35
CA SER A 35 17.64 19.81 -15.18
C SER A 35 19.12 19.93 -14.74
N PRO A 36 19.86 21.01 -15.11
CA PRO A 36 21.32 21.03 -15.19
C PRO A 36 22.00 21.78 -14.04
N TYR A 37 23.25 21.48 -13.70
CA TYR A 37 24.35 22.46 -13.50
C TYR A 37 25.71 21.71 -13.43
N PRO A 38 26.82 22.31 -13.91
CA PRO A 38 28.03 21.61 -14.29
C PRO A 38 29.14 21.69 -13.23
N ALA A 39 29.95 20.64 -13.11
CA ALA A 39 31.27 20.73 -12.49
C ALA A 39 32.29 20.00 -13.38
N THR A 40 33.15 20.82 -13.98
CA THR A 40 34.18 20.49 -14.96
C THR A 40 35.36 19.78 -14.28
N THR A 41 35.78 18.64 -14.83
CA THR A 41 37.06 17.97 -14.53
C THR A 41 38.05 18.20 -15.66
N ARG A 42 39.30 18.57 -15.32
CA ARG A 42 40.51 18.21 -16.08
C ARG A 42 41.71 18.13 -15.13
N PRO A 43 42.58 17.10 -15.24
CA PRO A 43 43.89 17.06 -14.60
C PRO A 43 44.98 17.47 -15.60
N VAL A 44 46.06 18.10 -15.11
CA VAL A 44 47.32 18.24 -15.86
C VAL A 44 48.50 17.95 -14.93
N ALA A 45 49.48 17.28 -15.52
CA ALA A 45 50.59 16.56 -14.94
C ALA A 45 51.77 17.42 -14.46
N ASN A 46 52.65 16.73 -13.74
CA ASN A 46 54.02 17.02 -13.32
C ASN A 46 54.83 17.99 -14.19
N ASP A 47 55.69 18.79 -13.54
CA ASP A 47 57.12 18.76 -13.88
C ASP A 47 58.06 19.27 -12.77
N MET A 48 59.29 18.76 -12.88
CA MET A 48 60.50 18.81 -12.04
C MET A 48 61.11 20.20 -11.75
N SER A 49 61.83 20.35 -10.62
CA SER A 49 63.30 20.62 -10.58
C SER A 49 63.84 21.09 -9.21
N MET A 50 65.16 20.85 -9.05
CA MET A 50 66.07 20.90 -7.90
C MET A 50 66.33 22.28 -7.26
N ALA A 51 66.73 22.30 -5.98
CA ALA A 51 68.08 22.68 -5.48
C ALA A 51 68.09 23.07 -3.98
N THR A 52 69.16 22.71 -3.27
CA THR A 52 69.49 23.02 -1.85
C THR A 52 70.65 24.04 -1.76
N PRO A 53 71.23 24.36 -0.56
CA PRO A 53 70.88 25.40 0.43
C PRO A 53 71.99 26.50 0.55
N PRO A 54 72.01 27.44 1.54
CA PRO A 54 72.58 27.15 2.89
C PRO A 54 71.99 27.98 4.08
N SER A 55 72.31 27.55 5.32
CA SER A 55 72.16 28.29 6.61
C SER A 55 73.38 29.23 6.86
N PRO A 56 73.63 29.90 8.02
CA PRO A 56 72.91 30.00 9.32
C PRO A 56 72.88 31.42 9.99
N ARG A 57 72.01 31.65 11.00
CA ARG A 57 72.40 32.46 12.19
C ARG A 57 71.43 32.35 13.39
N THR A 58 72.07 32.07 14.51
CA THR A 58 71.75 32.07 15.94
C THR A 58 71.00 33.30 16.47
N GLN A 59 70.00 33.14 17.37
CA GLN A 59 70.09 33.48 18.81
C GLN A 59 68.73 33.42 19.57
N HIS A 60 68.82 32.87 20.79
CA HIS A 60 68.09 33.17 22.04
C HIS A 60 66.56 32.98 22.17
N GLY A 61 66.19 32.10 23.11
CA GLY A 61 65.55 32.59 24.33
C GLY A 61 64.12 32.12 24.64
N LEU A 62 64.04 31.07 25.46
CA LEU A 62 63.14 30.91 26.63
C LEU A 62 61.63 30.62 26.42
N ASN A 63 61.30 29.40 26.85
CA ASN A 63 60.15 28.98 27.68
C ASN A 63 58.72 28.95 27.11
N GLY A 64 58.16 27.73 27.16
CA GLY A 64 56.84 27.55 27.81
C GLY A 64 55.70 26.99 26.97
N SER A 65 55.71 25.67 26.77
CA SER A 65 54.53 24.77 26.69
C SER A 65 53.34 25.16 25.79
N ASN A 66 53.31 24.63 24.57
CA ASN A 66 52.07 24.33 23.84
C ASN A 66 52.05 22.82 23.50
N PRO A 67 50.92 22.11 23.71
CA PRO A 67 50.83 20.69 23.43
C PRO A 67 50.86 20.45 21.92
N ALA A 68 51.75 19.55 21.48
CA ALA A 68 51.90 19.17 20.09
C ALA A 68 50.62 18.52 19.52
N PRO A 69 50.31 18.71 18.23
CA PRO A 69 49.22 18.01 17.57
C PRO A 69 49.59 16.52 17.47
N THR A 70 48.79 15.66 18.11
CA THR A 70 48.88 14.20 18.00
C THR A 70 48.67 13.78 16.55
N LYS A 71 49.75 13.31 15.90
CA LYS A 71 49.67 12.58 14.63
C LYS A 71 48.74 11.37 14.80
N PRO A 72 47.92 11.01 13.80
CA PRO A 72 47.18 9.76 13.82
C PRO A 72 48.18 8.58 13.88
N PRO A 73 47.90 7.51 14.63
CA PRO A 73 48.79 6.37 14.73
C PRO A 73 48.94 5.70 13.36
N ALA A 74 50.17 5.34 13.01
CA ALA A 74 50.50 4.61 11.78
C ALA A 74 49.76 3.25 11.73
N PRO A 75 49.40 2.73 10.55
CA PRO A 75 48.79 1.41 10.43
C PRO A 75 49.75 0.36 10.97
N HIS A 76 49.32 -0.40 11.98
CA HIS A 76 50.11 -1.48 12.56
C HIS A 76 50.47 -2.51 11.47
N ALA A 77 51.76 -2.84 11.36
CA ALA A 77 52.23 -3.91 10.49
C ALA A 77 51.59 -5.24 10.93
N PHE A 78 50.89 -5.91 10.01
CA PHE A 78 50.20 -7.17 10.29
C PHE A 78 51.23 -8.27 10.67
N ARG A 79 51.27 -8.66 11.94
CA ARG A 79 52.10 -9.77 12.43
C ARG A 79 51.27 -11.05 12.51
N LEU A 80 51.76 -12.11 11.86
CA LEU A 80 51.14 -13.45 11.91
C LEU A 80 51.01 -13.99 13.34
N SER A 81 51.98 -13.70 14.21
CA SER A 81 51.93 -14.07 15.63
C SER A 81 50.75 -13.44 16.36
N ASP A 82 50.42 -12.18 16.03
CA ASP A 82 49.31 -11.46 16.64
C ASP A 82 47.96 -11.98 16.13
N PHE A 83 47.93 -12.47 14.88
CA PHE A 83 46.77 -13.17 14.31
C PHE A 83 46.55 -14.51 15.02
N PHE A 84 47.57 -15.37 15.12
CA PHE A 84 47.44 -16.65 15.82
C PHE A 84 47.14 -16.48 17.31
N TYR A 85 47.72 -15.48 17.97
CA TYR A 85 47.42 -15.20 19.37
C TYR A 85 45.95 -14.78 19.58
N LYS A 86 45.41 -13.94 18.69
CA LYS A 86 43.99 -13.54 18.72
C LYS A 86 43.03 -14.69 18.38
N GLU A 87 43.43 -15.55 17.43
CA GLU A 87 42.61 -16.70 17.00
C GLU A 87 42.61 -17.84 18.03
N ILE A 88 43.75 -18.13 18.66
CA ILE A 88 43.93 -19.24 19.62
C ILE A 88 43.33 -18.91 20.99
N PHE A 89 43.52 -17.68 21.48
CA PHE A 89 43.07 -17.30 22.83
C PHE A 89 41.68 -16.64 22.83
N GLY A 90 41.07 -16.46 21.67
CA GLY A 90 39.74 -15.87 21.55
C GLY A 90 39.63 -14.45 22.11
N VAL A 91 40.76 -13.78 22.41
CA VAL A 91 40.82 -12.38 22.84
C VAL A 91 40.62 -11.50 21.61
N HIS A 92 39.42 -11.58 21.05
CA HIS A 92 38.88 -10.52 20.22
C HIS A 92 38.61 -9.37 21.18
N ASP A 93 39.37 -8.28 21.08
CA ASP A 93 38.88 -6.98 21.55
C ASP A 93 37.45 -6.85 21.00
N ILE A 94 36.44 -6.78 21.88
CA ILE A 94 35.05 -6.54 21.48
C ILE A 94 35.09 -5.25 20.68
N LYS A 95 35.15 -5.36 19.35
CA LYS A 95 35.29 -4.22 18.48
C LYS A 95 33.99 -3.42 18.62
N PRO A 96 34.01 -2.10 18.42
CA PRO A 96 32.79 -1.28 18.29
C PRO A 96 31.77 -1.84 17.27
N THR A 97 32.22 -2.73 16.38
CA THR A 97 31.38 -3.49 15.43
C THR A 97 30.44 -4.50 16.08
N ASP A 98 30.74 -5.05 17.26
CA ASP A 98 29.82 -5.99 17.96
C ASP A 98 28.55 -5.28 18.44
N GLY A 99 28.68 -4.00 18.83
CA GLY A 99 27.54 -3.13 19.11
C GLY A 99 26.60 -2.98 17.92
N MET A 100 27.11 -2.98 16.68
CA MET A 100 26.28 -2.92 15.48
C MET A 100 25.47 -4.21 15.25
N HIS A 101 26.02 -5.37 15.62
CA HIS A 101 25.27 -6.64 15.56
C HIS A 101 24.18 -6.69 16.63
N GLN A 102 24.47 -6.21 17.83
CA GLN A 102 23.49 -6.10 18.91
C GLN A 102 22.37 -5.10 18.57
N GLU A 103 22.72 -3.95 18.01
CA GLU A 103 21.76 -2.93 17.56
C GLU A 103 20.85 -3.48 16.44
N ARG A 104 21.39 -4.28 15.51
CA ARG A 104 20.57 -4.94 14.47
C ARG A 104 19.58 -5.95 15.05
N VAL A 105 19.95 -6.70 16.08
CA VAL A 105 19.04 -7.63 16.77
C VAL A 105 17.97 -6.86 17.54
N GLN A 106 18.34 -5.81 18.27
CA GLN A 106 17.39 -4.95 18.98
C GLN A 106 16.41 -4.27 18.01
N ASN A 107 16.90 -3.77 16.88
CA ASN A 107 16.08 -3.19 15.83
C ASN A 107 15.10 -4.22 15.25
N PHE A 108 15.51 -5.48 15.05
CA PHE A 108 14.64 -6.55 14.58
C PHE A 108 13.41 -6.75 15.49
N PHE A 109 13.60 -6.75 16.82
CA PHE A 109 12.49 -6.87 17.77
C PHE A 109 11.69 -5.58 17.98
N ALA A 110 12.25 -4.42 17.64
CA ALA A 110 11.53 -3.15 17.67
C ALA A 110 10.61 -2.93 16.46
N VAL A 111 10.87 -3.60 15.33
CA VAL A 111 10.08 -3.46 14.09
C VAL A 111 8.60 -3.79 14.28
N PRO A 112 8.19 -4.93 14.87
CA PRO A 112 6.77 -5.25 15.06
C PRO A 112 5.98 -4.13 15.74
N ARG A 113 6.55 -3.51 16.79
CA ARG A 113 5.89 -2.40 17.49
C ARG A 113 5.73 -1.15 16.62
N ASN A 114 6.76 -0.79 15.84
CA ASN A 114 6.70 0.38 14.97
C ASN A 114 5.80 0.16 13.75
N THR A 115 5.83 -1.05 13.17
CA THR A 115 4.94 -1.43 12.07
C THR A 115 3.48 -1.47 12.55
N GLU A 116 3.20 -2.02 13.73
CA GLU A 116 1.84 -2.11 14.25
C GLU A 116 1.22 -0.72 14.50
N GLN A 117 2.01 0.27 14.94
CA GLN A 117 1.55 1.65 15.05
C GLN A 117 1.12 2.24 13.70
N LEU A 118 1.91 1.99 12.65
CA LEU A 118 1.56 2.40 11.29
C LEU A 118 0.31 1.68 10.80
N PHE A 119 0.23 0.37 11.03
CA PHE A 119 -0.87 -0.47 10.56
C PHE A 119 -2.18 -0.12 11.24
N LEU A 120 -2.20 0.06 12.56
CA LEU A 120 -3.38 0.51 13.29
C LEU A 120 -3.85 1.88 12.78
N PHE A 121 -2.93 2.83 12.61
CA PHE A 121 -3.27 4.15 12.08
C PHE A 121 -3.84 4.05 10.66
N GLY A 122 -3.21 3.26 9.78
CA GLY A 122 -3.67 3.03 8.41
C GLY A 122 -5.03 2.35 8.32
N VAL A 123 -5.30 1.35 9.15
CA VAL A 123 -6.60 0.66 9.22
C VAL A 123 -7.69 1.62 9.67
N LEU A 124 -7.42 2.54 10.60
CA LEU A 124 -8.38 3.58 10.99
C LEU A 124 -8.64 4.59 9.85
N LEU A 125 -7.63 4.97 9.06
CA LEU A 125 -7.83 5.80 7.86
C LEU A 125 -8.66 5.07 6.79
N ALA A 126 -8.42 3.77 6.61
CA ALA A 126 -9.19 2.93 5.70
C ALA A 126 -10.65 2.82 6.16
N LEU A 127 -10.87 2.61 7.46
CA LEU A 127 -12.21 2.59 8.07
C LEU A 127 -12.93 3.94 7.89
N ASP A 128 -12.24 5.05 8.14
CA ASP A 128 -12.78 6.40 7.90
C ASP A 128 -13.21 6.57 6.44
N SER A 129 -12.35 6.18 5.50
CA SER A 129 -12.63 6.26 4.07
C SER A 129 -13.76 5.33 3.63
N PHE A 130 -13.86 4.14 4.23
CA PHE A 130 -14.90 3.18 3.92
C PHE A 130 -16.27 3.62 4.45
N LEU A 131 -16.33 4.12 5.68
CA LEU A 131 -17.55 4.63 6.31
C LEU A 131 -18.15 5.82 5.57
N TYR A 132 -17.36 6.59 4.80
CA TYR A 132 -17.87 7.62 3.90
C TYR A 132 -18.95 7.08 2.94
N VAL A 133 -18.75 5.86 2.42
CA VAL A 133 -19.67 5.22 1.47
C VAL A 133 -21.05 4.94 2.09
N PHE A 134 -21.11 4.71 3.41
CA PHE A 134 -22.36 4.40 4.12
C PHE A 134 -23.01 5.60 4.80
N THR A 135 -22.33 6.75 4.89
CA THR A 135 -22.79 7.91 5.67
C THR A 135 -22.94 9.14 4.77
N TYR A 136 -21.84 9.77 4.39
CA TYR A 136 -21.84 11.00 3.61
C TYR A 136 -22.27 10.80 2.16
N LEU A 137 -21.94 9.67 1.53
CA LEU A 137 -22.35 9.39 0.16
C LEU A 137 -23.90 9.33 0.02
N PRO A 138 -24.65 8.56 0.84
CA PRO A 138 -26.11 8.61 0.85
C PRO A 138 -26.68 10.01 1.09
N LEU A 139 -26.16 10.77 2.06
CA LEU A 139 -26.61 12.15 2.31
C LEU A 139 -26.43 13.05 1.09
N ARG A 140 -25.31 12.91 0.38
CA ARG A 140 -25.04 13.67 -0.84
C ARG A 140 -25.93 13.25 -2.00
N ILE A 141 -26.24 11.96 -2.13
CA ILE A 141 -27.19 11.45 -3.12
C ILE A 141 -28.58 12.03 -2.84
N LEU A 142 -29.04 12.03 -1.58
CA LEU A 142 -30.32 12.62 -1.20
C LEU A 142 -30.37 14.12 -1.53
N PHE A 143 -29.31 14.87 -1.20
CA PHE A 143 -29.21 16.27 -1.55
C PHE A 143 -29.16 16.50 -3.08
N ALA A 144 -28.43 15.67 -3.82
CA ALA A 144 -28.38 15.69 -5.28
C ALA A 144 -29.75 15.45 -5.91
N CYS A 145 -30.53 14.49 -5.39
CA CYS A 145 -31.90 14.22 -5.82
C CYS A 145 -32.83 15.41 -5.53
N GLY A 146 -32.73 16.02 -4.34
CA GLY A 146 -33.50 17.23 -4.01
C GLY A 146 -33.18 18.41 -4.93
N CYS A 147 -31.89 18.64 -5.22
CA CYS A 147 -31.44 19.62 -6.19
C CYS A 147 -31.92 19.32 -7.62
N ALA A 148 -32.00 18.04 -8.01
CA ALA A 148 -32.53 17.65 -9.32
C ALA A 148 -34.04 17.95 -9.44
N VAL A 149 -34.83 17.62 -8.41
CA VAL A 149 -36.28 17.90 -8.38
C VAL A 149 -36.54 19.40 -8.40
N THR A 150 -35.87 20.17 -7.55
CA THR A 150 -36.00 21.63 -7.51
C THR A 150 -35.53 22.29 -8.81
N SER A 151 -34.50 21.73 -9.46
CA SER A 151 -34.01 22.21 -10.75
C SER A 151 -35.02 22.03 -11.89
N SER A 152 -35.98 21.10 -11.77
CA SER A 152 -37.09 20.96 -12.72
C SER A 152 -38.07 22.14 -12.62
N PHE A 153 -38.10 22.85 -11.49
CA PHE A 153 -38.99 23.99 -11.25
C PHE A 153 -38.25 25.34 -11.31
N HIS A 154 -36.96 25.41 -10.98
CA HIS A 154 -36.13 26.61 -11.02
C HIS A 154 -34.81 26.34 -11.76
N THR A 155 -34.52 27.11 -12.81
CA THR A 155 -33.26 26.91 -13.56
C THR A 155 -32.03 27.24 -12.69
N ARG A 156 -31.03 26.33 -12.69
CA ARG A 156 -29.65 26.47 -12.13
C ARG A 156 -29.39 26.11 -10.66
N VAL A 157 -29.97 25.02 -10.12
CA VAL A 157 -29.56 24.49 -8.80
C VAL A 157 -28.59 23.30 -8.90
N PHE A 158 -28.53 22.61 -10.05
CA PHE A 158 -27.78 21.36 -10.19
C PHE A 158 -26.26 21.55 -10.47
N ARG A 159 -25.42 21.34 -9.44
CA ARG A 159 -23.94 21.35 -9.53
C ARG A 159 -23.41 20.04 -10.13
N ARG A 160 -22.29 20.10 -10.87
CA ARG A 160 -21.64 18.94 -11.52
C ARG A 160 -21.18 17.84 -10.56
N THR A 161 -20.87 18.20 -9.31
CA THR A 161 -20.51 17.24 -8.26
C THR A 161 -21.66 16.30 -7.93
N HIS A 162 -22.91 16.78 -7.98
CA HIS A 162 -24.10 15.96 -7.77
C HIS A 162 -24.30 14.92 -8.87
N PHE A 163 -23.89 15.24 -10.10
CA PHE A 163 -23.97 14.29 -11.22
C PHE A 163 -23.06 13.07 -11.01
N TYR A 164 -21.80 13.29 -10.61
CA TYR A 164 -20.88 12.19 -10.30
C TYR A 164 -21.39 11.35 -9.11
N ASP A 165 -21.90 11.98 -8.06
CA ASP A 165 -22.47 11.27 -6.91
C ASP A 165 -23.62 10.35 -7.31
N LEU A 166 -24.50 10.78 -8.24
CA LEU A 166 -25.58 9.96 -8.80
C LEU A 166 -25.05 8.80 -9.66
N MET A 167 -24.00 9.01 -10.47
CA MET A 167 -23.36 7.93 -11.23
C MET A 167 -22.79 6.85 -10.30
N VAL A 168 -22.12 7.27 -9.22
CA VAL A 168 -21.61 6.35 -8.19
C VAL A 168 -22.77 5.60 -7.51
N ALA A 169 -23.89 6.27 -7.23
CA ALA A 169 -25.09 5.63 -6.69
C ALA A 169 -25.60 4.51 -7.60
N VAL A 170 -25.65 4.75 -8.91
CA VAL A 170 -26.05 3.73 -9.90
C VAL A 170 -25.05 2.57 -9.94
N ILE A 171 -23.74 2.85 -9.90
CA ILE A 171 -22.69 1.81 -9.87
C ILE A 171 -22.87 0.90 -8.65
N VAL A 172 -23.05 1.49 -7.45
CA VAL A 172 -23.25 0.73 -6.20
C VAL A 172 -24.57 -0.05 -6.22
N ALA A 173 -25.65 0.55 -6.74
CA ALA A 173 -26.94 -0.11 -6.86
C ALA A 173 -26.87 -1.34 -7.80
N VAL A 174 -26.30 -1.18 -9.00
CA VAL A 174 -26.12 -2.27 -9.97
C VAL A 174 -25.24 -3.37 -9.37
N GLY A 175 -24.11 -3.01 -8.75
CA GLY A 175 -23.24 -3.97 -8.07
C GLY A 175 -23.98 -4.77 -7.00
N THR A 176 -24.71 -4.09 -6.12
CA THR A 176 -25.45 -4.74 -5.03
C THR A 176 -26.58 -5.64 -5.55
N VAL A 177 -27.31 -5.23 -6.59
CA VAL A 177 -28.36 -6.05 -7.23
C VAL A 177 -27.78 -7.30 -7.86
N VAL A 178 -26.69 -7.19 -8.63
CA VAL A 178 -26.02 -8.35 -9.24
C VAL A 178 -25.54 -9.33 -8.16
N LEU A 179 -24.92 -8.84 -7.08
CA LEU A 179 -24.54 -9.67 -5.94
C LEU A 179 -25.77 -10.29 -5.24
N GLY A 180 -26.91 -9.60 -5.25
CA GLY A 180 -28.21 -10.08 -4.79
C GLY A 180 -28.63 -11.40 -5.45
N HIS A 181 -28.40 -11.51 -6.76
CA HIS A 181 -28.73 -12.70 -7.55
C HIS A 181 -27.79 -13.89 -7.36
N VAL A 182 -26.65 -13.70 -6.69
CA VAL A 182 -25.71 -14.80 -6.41
C VAL A 182 -26.06 -15.47 -5.08
N ASP A 183 -26.42 -16.75 -5.14
CA ASP A 183 -26.76 -17.55 -3.97
C ASP A 183 -25.51 -17.98 -3.20
N MET A 184 -25.32 -17.42 -2.01
CA MET A 184 -24.19 -17.74 -1.13
C MET A 184 -24.05 -19.25 -0.85
N SER A 185 -25.16 -19.95 -0.58
CA SER A 185 -25.14 -21.38 -0.25
C SER A 185 -24.64 -22.22 -1.42
N ARG A 186 -25.00 -21.88 -2.66
CA ARG A 186 -24.53 -22.62 -3.85
C ARG A 186 -23.02 -22.46 -4.02
N VAL A 187 -22.52 -21.24 -3.89
CA VAL A 187 -21.08 -20.96 -3.94
C VAL A 187 -20.35 -21.69 -2.81
N TYR A 188 -20.88 -21.63 -1.59
CA TYR A 188 -20.32 -22.33 -0.42
C TYR A 188 -20.20 -23.84 -0.63
N HIS A 189 -21.29 -24.50 -1.05
CA HIS A 189 -21.28 -25.94 -1.28
C HIS A 189 -20.39 -26.34 -2.46
N SER A 190 -20.34 -25.51 -3.51
CA SER A 190 -19.49 -25.73 -4.67
C SER A 190 -18.01 -25.72 -4.28
N ILE A 191 -17.59 -24.75 -3.47
CA ILE A 191 -16.21 -24.59 -2.98
C ILE A 191 -15.86 -25.71 -1.99
N ARG A 192 -16.75 -25.99 -1.01
CA ARG A 192 -16.55 -27.05 0.00
C ARG A 192 -16.38 -28.43 -0.62
N GLY A 193 -17.04 -28.70 -1.75
CA GLY A 193 -16.96 -29.97 -2.46
C GLY A 193 -15.70 -30.17 -3.32
N GLN A 194 -14.82 -29.18 -3.42
CA GLN A 194 -13.60 -29.29 -4.23
C GLN A 194 -12.48 -30.06 -3.51
N ALA A 195 -11.57 -30.64 -4.31
CA ALA A 195 -10.33 -31.22 -3.79
C ALA A 195 -9.42 -30.14 -3.19
N MET A 196 -8.67 -30.49 -2.14
CA MET A 196 -7.80 -29.58 -1.38
C MET A 196 -6.80 -28.80 -2.27
N ILE A 197 -6.16 -29.46 -3.25
CA ILE A 197 -5.22 -28.80 -4.16
C ILE A 197 -5.91 -27.76 -5.07
N LYS A 198 -7.14 -28.04 -5.52
CA LYS A 198 -7.92 -27.09 -6.33
C LYS A 198 -8.34 -25.88 -5.50
N LEU A 199 -8.66 -26.11 -4.23
CA LEU A 199 -9.05 -25.05 -3.30
C LEU A 199 -7.85 -24.15 -2.95
N TYR A 200 -6.65 -24.71 -2.77
CA TYR A 200 -5.42 -23.92 -2.63
C TYR A 200 -5.19 -22.98 -3.83
N VAL A 201 -5.26 -23.52 -5.06
CA VAL A 201 -5.12 -22.71 -6.28
C VAL A 201 -6.20 -21.64 -6.35
N LEU A 202 -7.45 -21.95 -5.97
CA LEU A 202 -8.53 -20.97 -5.95
C LEU A 202 -8.22 -19.80 -5.00
N PHE A 203 -7.74 -20.07 -3.78
CA PHE A 203 -7.35 -19.02 -2.83
C PHE A 203 -6.27 -18.11 -3.41
N THR A 204 -5.19 -18.69 -3.93
CA THR A 204 -4.09 -17.92 -4.54
C THR A 204 -4.58 -17.12 -5.75
N MET A 205 -5.45 -17.67 -6.60
CA MET A 205 -5.99 -16.95 -7.76
C MET A 205 -6.88 -15.78 -7.36
N ILE A 206 -7.77 -15.96 -6.36
CA ILE A 206 -8.63 -14.87 -5.87
C ILE A 206 -7.77 -13.71 -5.34
N GLU A 207 -6.72 -14.01 -4.58
CA GLU A 207 -5.80 -13.01 -4.04
C GLU A 207 -5.05 -12.24 -5.15
N ILE A 208 -4.52 -12.96 -6.16
CA ILE A 208 -3.83 -12.32 -7.29
C ILE A 208 -4.79 -11.40 -8.06
N PHE A 209 -6.02 -11.87 -8.34
CA PHE A 209 -6.99 -11.07 -9.07
C PHE A 209 -7.50 -9.86 -8.25
N ASP A 210 -7.63 -9.97 -6.92
CA ASP A 210 -7.91 -8.84 -6.03
C ASP A 210 -6.81 -7.76 -6.14
N ARG A 211 -5.53 -8.16 -6.13
CA ARG A 211 -4.41 -7.22 -6.33
C ARG A 211 -4.44 -6.55 -7.70
N LEU A 212 -4.73 -7.31 -8.76
CA LEU A 212 -4.86 -6.80 -10.13
C LEU A 212 -6.04 -5.82 -10.27
N PHE A 213 -7.20 -6.18 -9.75
CA PHE A 213 -8.39 -5.32 -9.78
C PHE A 213 -8.25 -4.10 -8.89
N SER A 214 -7.54 -4.20 -7.77
CA SER A 214 -7.25 -3.03 -6.93
C SER A 214 -6.38 -2.01 -7.67
N SER A 215 -5.36 -2.46 -8.41
CA SER A 215 -4.54 -1.58 -9.26
C SER A 215 -5.34 -0.97 -10.41
N LEU A 216 -6.11 -1.77 -11.15
CA LEU A 216 -6.89 -1.29 -12.30
C LEU A 216 -8.01 -0.33 -11.88
N GLY A 217 -8.62 -0.57 -10.73
CA GLY A 217 -9.78 0.15 -10.27
C GLY A 217 -9.57 1.63 -10.01
N GLN A 218 -8.39 1.98 -9.49
CA GLN A 218 -8.04 3.36 -9.22
C GLN A 218 -8.08 4.18 -10.50
N ASP A 219 -7.46 3.68 -11.56
CA ASP A 219 -7.41 4.35 -12.86
C ASP A 219 -8.80 4.45 -13.50
N VAL A 220 -9.62 3.40 -13.39
CA VAL A 220 -10.99 3.39 -13.94
C VAL A 220 -11.88 4.43 -13.25
N LEU A 221 -11.89 4.45 -11.91
CA LEU A 221 -12.73 5.38 -11.15
C LEU A 221 -12.24 6.83 -11.26
N ASP A 222 -10.92 7.04 -11.35
CA ASP A 222 -10.34 8.37 -11.56
C ASP A 222 -10.62 8.90 -12.97
N SER A 223 -10.54 8.05 -14.00
CA SER A 223 -10.93 8.42 -15.37
C SER A 223 -12.39 8.87 -15.40
N LEU A 224 -13.28 8.11 -14.74
CA LEU A 224 -14.70 8.46 -14.62
C LEU A 224 -14.90 9.80 -13.90
N TYR A 225 -14.26 9.99 -12.74
CA TYR A 225 -14.34 11.24 -11.98
C TYR A 225 -13.86 12.44 -12.80
N TYR A 226 -12.71 12.27 -13.48
CA TYR A 226 -12.12 13.32 -14.30
C TYR A 226 -13.03 13.70 -15.47
N THR A 227 -13.54 12.70 -16.21
CA THR A 227 -14.45 12.94 -17.34
C THR A 227 -15.75 13.60 -16.88
N ALA A 228 -16.34 13.15 -15.77
CA ALA A 228 -17.57 13.71 -15.22
C ALA A 228 -17.41 15.16 -14.73
N LYS A 229 -16.29 15.49 -14.08
CA LYS A 229 -16.05 16.83 -13.50
C LYS A 229 -15.59 17.86 -14.54
N TYR A 230 -14.65 17.49 -15.40
CA TYR A 230 -13.94 18.43 -16.29
C TYR A 230 -14.35 18.35 -17.76
N GLN A 231 -14.87 17.21 -18.24
CA GLN A 231 -15.20 17.01 -19.67
C GLN A 231 -16.67 16.62 -19.93
N PRO A 232 -17.68 17.31 -19.36
CA PRO A 232 -19.09 16.88 -19.42
C PRO A 232 -19.69 16.90 -20.83
N ARG A 233 -19.10 17.66 -21.77
CA ARG A 233 -19.57 17.73 -23.17
C ARG A 233 -19.24 16.47 -23.97
N ARG A 234 -18.28 15.65 -23.52
CA ARG A 234 -17.83 14.46 -24.24
C ARG A 234 -18.66 13.24 -23.83
N VAL A 235 -19.96 13.29 -24.13
CA VAL A 235 -20.97 12.33 -23.65
C VAL A 235 -20.61 10.88 -23.99
N THR A 236 -20.14 10.60 -25.21
CA THR A 236 -19.74 9.23 -25.61
C THR A 236 -18.61 8.69 -24.74
N ARG A 237 -17.58 9.50 -24.46
CA ARG A 237 -16.48 9.08 -23.59
C ARG A 237 -16.96 8.86 -22.15
N MET A 238 -17.81 9.76 -21.65
CA MET A 238 -18.39 9.62 -20.32
C MET A 238 -19.23 8.35 -20.17
N PHE A 239 -20.02 8.00 -21.20
CA PHE A 239 -20.79 6.75 -21.22
C PHE A 239 -19.87 5.52 -21.22
N LEU A 240 -18.78 5.55 -22.01
CA LEU A 240 -17.79 4.46 -22.01
C LEU A 240 -17.07 4.33 -20.66
N ASP A 241 -16.57 5.43 -20.10
CA ASP A 241 -15.93 5.44 -18.77
C ASP A 241 -16.90 4.91 -17.70
N PHE A 242 -18.19 5.27 -17.79
CA PHE A 242 -19.23 4.78 -16.88
C PHE A 242 -19.53 3.30 -17.04
N ALA A 243 -19.66 2.80 -18.27
CA ALA A 243 -19.88 1.39 -18.54
C ALA A 243 -18.69 0.53 -18.06
N VAL A 244 -17.46 0.97 -18.31
CA VAL A 244 -16.25 0.31 -17.81
C VAL A 244 -16.23 0.29 -16.28
N ALA A 245 -16.60 1.40 -15.62
CA ALA A 245 -16.67 1.46 -14.16
C ALA A 245 -17.72 0.50 -13.57
N ILE A 246 -18.90 0.38 -14.19
CA ILE A 246 -19.93 -0.59 -13.77
C ILE A 246 -19.39 -2.02 -13.89
N ILE A 247 -18.84 -2.39 -15.06
CA ILE A 247 -18.30 -3.74 -15.31
C ILE A 247 -17.20 -4.04 -14.28
N TYR A 248 -16.28 -3.11 -14.08
CA TYR A 248 -15.21 -3.23 -13.11
C TYR A 248 -15.73 -3.45 -11.69
N VAL A 249 -16.63 -2.59 -11.18
CA VAL A 249 -17.15 -2.71 -9.81
C VAL A 249 -17.91 -4.01 -9.61
N VAL A 250 -18.71 -4.44 -10.60
CA VAL A 250 -19.43 -5.72 -10.55
C VAL A 250 -18.45 -6.89 -10.47
N LEU A 251 -17.47 -6.96 -11.37
CA LEU A 251 -16.49 -8.05 -11.39
C LEU A 251 -15.67 -8.10 -10.10
N HIS A 252 -15.20 -6.95 -9.62
CA HIS A 252 -14.42 -6.89 -8.39
C HIS A 252 -15.27 -7.23 -7.15
N ALA A 253 -16.53 -6.77 -7.08
CA ALA A 253 -17.42 -7.11 -5.98
C ALA A 253 -17.77 -8.61 -5.96
N LEU A 254 -17.94 -9.25 -7.13
CA LEU A 254 -18.13 -10.70 -7.23
C LEU A 254 -16.89 -11.45 -6.73
N LEU A 255 -15.69 -10.95 -7.05
CA LEU A 255 -14.44 -11.54 -6.57
C LEU A 255 -14.31 -11.42 -5.05
N LEU A 256 -14.56 -10.24 -4.48
CA LEU A 256 -14.53 -10.02 -3.03
C LEU A 256 -15.62 -10.84 -2.33
N PHE A 257 -16.80 -11.00 -2.94
CA PHE A 257 -17.84 -11.90 -2.43
C PHE A 257 -17.37 -13.36 -2.42
N ALA A 258 -16.71 -13.82 -3.50
CA ALA A 258 -16.10 -15.14 -3.52
C ALA A 258 -15.04 -15.28 -2.42
N GLN A 259 -14.23 -14.25 -2.16
CA GLN A 259 -13.26 -14.24 -1.06
C GLN A 259 -13.92 -14.43 0.31
N VAL A 260 -15.03 -13.74 0.59
CA VAL A 260 -15.82 -13.92 1.82
C VAL A 260 -16.30 -15.37 1.95
N VAL A 261 -16.91 -15.93 0.90
CA VAL A 261 -17.43 -17.30 0.94
C VAL A 261 -16.29 -18.31 1.11
N THR A 262 -15.16 -18.11 0.44
CA THR A 262 -14.02 -19.03 0.51
C THR A 262 -13.40 -19.01 1.91
N LEU A 263 -13.23 -17.83 2.52
CA LEU A 263 -12.76 -17.73 3.90
C LEU A 263 -13.76 -18.36 4.90
N ASN A 264 -15.06 -18.15 4.69
CA ASN A 264 -16.10 -18.78 5.51
C ASN A 264 -16.04 -20.33 5.43
N VAL A 265 -15.86 -20.90 4.23
CA VAL A 265 -15.67 -22.35 4.05
C VAL A 265 -14.43 -22.84 4.80
N ALA A 266 -13.30 -22.11 4.72
CA ALA A 266 -12.08 -22.52 5.40
C ALA A 266 -12.23 -22.52 6.92
N VAL A 267 -12.81 -21.46 7.50
CA VAL A 267 -12.98 -21.36 8.94
C VAL A 267 -14.01 -22.38 9.45
N ASN A 268 -15.10 -22.59 8.73
CA ASN A 268 -16.16 -23.53 9.12
C ASN A 268 -15.85 -24.99 8.75
N SER A 269 -14.67 -25.26 8.17
CA SER A 269 -14.28 -26.63 7.85
C SER A 269 -13.73 -27.34 9.09
N SER A 270 -14.21 -28.56 9.34
CA SER A 270 -13.63 -29.45 10.35
C SER A 270 -12.19 -29.86 10.04
N ASN A 271 -11.77 -29.69 8.78
CA ASN A 271 -10.43 -30.01 8.32
C ASN A 271 -9.52 -28.81 8.60
N THR A 272 -8.77 -28.89 9.70
CA THR A 272 -7.69 -27.95 10.04
C THR A 272 -6.74 -27.71 8.86
N SER A 273 -6.62 -28.66 7.93
CA SER A 273 -5.87 -28.54 6.68
C SER A 273 -6.23 -27.31 5.82
N LEU A 274 -7.50 -26.87 5.75
CA LEU A 274 -7.86 -25.68 4.95
C LEU A 274 -7.38 -24.39 5.61
N LEU A 275 -7.51 -24.31 6.94
CA LEU A 275 -6.96 -23.22 7.73
C LEU A 275 -5.43 -23.17 7.63
N THR A 276 -4.78 -24.33 7.73
CA THR A 276 -3.32 -24.46 7.57
C THR A 276 -2.86 -24.07 6.16
N LEU A 277 -3.65 -24.34 5.11
CA LEU A 277 -3.33 -23.91 3.75
C LEU A 277 -3.36 -22.38 3.59
N LEU A 278 -4.32 -21.70 4.22
CA LEU A 278 -4.35 -20.23 4.24
C LEU A 278 -3.11 -19.66 4.92
N ILE A 279 -2.73 -20.20 6.07
CA ILE A 279 -1.52 -19.81 6.79
C ILE A 279 -0.25 -20.09 5.94
N SER A 280 -0.22 -21.22 5.24
CA SER A 280 0.89 -21.59 4.36
C SER A 280 0.99 -20.66 3.13
N ASN A 281 -0.12 -20.13 2.63
CA ASN A 281 -0.12 -19.19 1.51
C ASN A 281 0.56 -17.87 1.91
N ASN A 282 0.23 -17.34 3.08
CA ASN A 282 0.87 -16.16 3.65
C ASN A 282 2.40 -16.38 3.86
N PHE A 283 2.83 -17.60 4.18
CA PHE A 283 4.26 -17.93 4.27
C PHE A 283 4.96 -17.96 2.89
N ALA A 284 4.25 -18.39 1.84
CA ALA A 284 4.75 -18.32 0.47
C ALA A 284 4.94 -16.86 0.01
N GLU A 285 4.02 -15.97 0.40
CA GLU A 285 4.14 -14.54 0.17
C GLU A 285 5.36 -13.95 0.92
N LEU A 286 5.53 -14.30 2.20
CA LEU A 286 6.70 -13.91 3.00
C LEU A 286 8.00 -14.31 2.30
N LYS A 287 8.09 -15.54 1.78
CA LYS A 287 9.28 -16.00 1.06
C LYS A 287 9.61 -15.11 -0.15
N SER A 288 8.61 -14.76 -0.95
CA SER A 288 8.80 -13.98 -2.17
C SER A 288 9.20 -12.52 -1.92
N SER A 289 8.70 -11.93 -0.84
CA SER A 289 8.95 -10.53 -0.50
C SER A 289 10.30 -10.34 0.19
N VAL A 290 10.66 -11.21 1.13
CA VAL A 290 11.79 -11.00 2.03
C VAL A 290 13.17 -10.94 1.35
N PHE A 291 13.37 -11.65 0.22
CA PHE A 291 14.65 -11.62 -0.50
C PHE A 291 14.77 -10.48 -1.51
N LYS A 292 13.72 -9.69 -1.68
CA LYS A 292 13.72 -8.56 -2.61
C LYS A 292 14.42 -7.36 -1.98
N LYS A 293 15.18 -6.63 -2.80
CA LYS A 293 15.74 -5.34 -2.40
C LYS A 293 14.65 -4.27 -2.38
N PHE A 294 14.48 -3.60 -1.24
CA PHE A 294 13.51 -2.53 -1.03
C PHE A 294 14.19 -1.22 -0.70
N GLU A 295 13.71 -0.16 -1.35
CA GLU A 295 13.97 1.22 -0.95
C GLU A 295 12.82 1.72 -0.05
N GLU A 296 13.03 2.81 0.70
CA GLU A 296 12.01 3.35 1.63
C GLU A 296 10.67 3.59 0.92
N GLN A 297 10.67 4.06 -0.33
CA GLN A 297 9.45 4.32 -1.12
C GLN A 297 8.70 3.03 -1.48
N ASN A 298 9.43 2.00 -1.89
CA ASN A 298 8.85 0.71 -2.23
C ASN A 298 8.32 0.00 -0.97
N LEU A 299 9.02 0.13 0.16
CA LEU A 299 8.56 -0.37 1.44
C LEU A 299 7.28 0.34 1.91
N PHE A 300 7.16 1.65 1.65
CA PHE A 300 5.93 2.39 1.96
C PHE A 300 4.73 1.85 1.16
N GLN A 301 4.91 1.59 -0.14
CA GLN A 301 3.84 1.03 -0.97
C GLN A 301 3.41 -0.37 -0.52
N VAL A 302 4.38 -1.24 -0.19
CA VAL A 302 4.09 -2.56 0.39
C VAL A 302 3.33 -2.42 1.70
N SER A 303 3.79 -1.54 2.60
CA SER A 303 3.12 -1.28 3.89
C SER A 303 1.68 -0.78 3.71
N CYS A 304 1.41 0.06 2.70
CA CYS A 304 0.06 0.53 2.38
C CYS A 304 -0.83 -0.61 1.86
N SER A 305 -0.30 -1.48 1.00
CA SER A 305 -1.02 -2.66 0.53
C SER A 305 -1.39 -3.58 1.69
N ASP A 306 -0.46 -3.86 2.60
CA ASP A 306 -0.67 -4.71 3.78
C ASP A 306 -1.72 -4.10 4.74
N ILE A 307 -1.73 -2.77 4.90
CA ILE A 307 -2.79 -2.06 5.65
C ILE A 307 -4.18 -2.33 5.04
N VAL A 308 -4.30 -2.21 3.71
CA VAL A 308 -5.57 -2.41 3.01
C VAL A 308 -6.00 -3.87 3.08
N GLU A 309 -5.05 -4.80 2.98
CA GLU A 309 -5.29 -6.23 3.15
C GLU A 309 -5.82 -6.56 4.55
N ARG A 310 -5.17 -6.05 5.60
CA ARG A 310 -5.67 -6.19 6.98
C ARG A 310 -7.05 -5.58 7.18
N PHE A 311 -7.30 -4.40 6.64
CA PHE A 311 -8.62 -3.76 6.73
C PHE A 311 -9.70 -4.60 6.04
N LYS A 312 -9.41 -5.15 4.85
CA LYS A 312 -10.31 -6.07 4.14
C LYS A 312 -10.54 -7.35 4.94
N LEU A 313 -9.50 -7.96 5.48
CA LEU A 313 -9.59 -9.17 6.29
C LEU A 313 -10.47 -8.94 7.53
N LEU A 314 -10.25 -7.84 8.26
CA LEU A 314 -11.09 -7.45 9.41
C LEU A 314 -12.55 -7.26 9.01
N THR A 315 -12.81 -6.62 7.86
CA THR A 315 -14.16 -6.41 7.33
C THR A 315 -14.83 -7.74 6.97
N ILE A 316 -14.11 -8.64 6.29
CA ILE A 316 -14.62 -9.97 5.91
C ILE A 316 -14.90 -10.82 7.15
N ILE A 317 -14.00 -10.84 8.14
CA ILE A 317 -14.21 -11.55 9.41
C ILE A 317 -15.46 -11.01 10.12
N ALA A 318 -15.63 -9.69 10.19
CA ALA A 318 -16.82 -9.09 10.79
C ALA A 318 -18.11 -9.53 10.08
N LEU A 319 -18.11 -9.62 8.74
CA LEU A 319 -19.25 -10.12 7.96
C LEU A 319 -19.53 -11.62 8.20
N ILE A 320 -18.49 -12.44 8.34
CA ILE A 320 -18.62 -13.87 8.63
C ILE A 320 -19.23 -14.06 10.04
N LEU A 321 -18.74 -13.32 11.03
CA LEU A 321 -19.26 -13.34 12.39
C LEU A 321 -20.70 -12.81 12.49
N LEU A 322 -21.09 -11.88 11.61
CA LEU A 322 -22.47 -11.39 11.52
C LEU A 322 -23.44 -12.46 10.99
N GLN A 323 -22.98 -13.39 10.15
CA GLN A 323 -23.83 -14.38 9.48
C GLN A 323 -23.80 -15.78 10.09
N SER A 324 -22.81 -16.07 10.93
CA SER A 324 -22.59 -17.40 11.50
C SER A 324 -22.72 -17.37 13.01
N SER A 325 -22.91 -18.54 13.62
CA SER A 325 -22.77 -18.69 15.07
C SER A 325 -21.38 -18.24 15.51
N THR A 326 -21.34 -17.24 16.40
CA THR A 326 -20.08 -16.59 16.80
C THR A 326 -19.13 -17.57 17.47
N GLN A 327 -19.64 -18.52 18.26
CA GLN A 327 -18.81 -19.46 19.01
C GLN A 327 -18.06 -20.44 18.11
N ASP A 328 -18.69 -20.90 17.03
CA ASP A 328 -18.14 -21.92 16.15
C ASP A 328 -17.03 -21.37 15.24
N VAL A 329 -17.12 -20.08 14.91
CA VAL A 329 -16.30 -19.45 13.87
C VAL A 329 -15.29 -18.45 14.46
N ALA A 330 -15.48 -17.98 15.70
CA ALA A 330 -14.60 -17.01 16.36
C ALA A 330 -13.16 -17.52 16.53
N TYR A 331 -12.98 -18.78 16.95
CA TYR A 331 -11.63 -19.31 17.16
C TYR A 331 -10.84 -19.36 15.84
N GLY A 332 -11.44 -19.91 14.77
CA GLY A 332 -10.76 -20.02 13.49
C GLY A 332 -10.52 -18.65 12.83
N THR A 333 -11.48 -17.71 12.91
CA THR A 333 -11.25 -16.33 12.43
C THR A 333 -10.17 -15.60 13.22
N ALA A 334 -10.13 -15.77 14.55
CA ALA A 334 -9.05 -15.22 15.38
C ALA A 334 -7.68 -15.80 15.01
N MET A 335 -7.59 -17.10 14.73
CA MET A 335 -6.37 -17.74 14.27
C MET A 335 -5.89 -17.20 12.91
N VAL A 336 -6.80 -16.97 11.96
CA VAL A 336 -6.45 -16.34 10.67
C VAL A 336 -5.89 -14.93 10.90
N MET A 337 -6.57 -14.13 11.73
CA MET A 337 -6.13 -12.76 12.02
C MET A 337 -4.76 -12.74 12.71
N LEU A 338 -4.54 -13.60 13.70
CA LEU A 338 -3.25 -13.70 14.40
C LEU A 338 -2.13 -14.17 13.47
N ALA A 339 -2.40 -15.14 12.59
CA ALA A 339 -1.44 -15.60 11.60
C ALA A 339 -1.04 -14.47 10.65
N GLU A 340 -2.02 -13.70 10.15
CA GLU A 340 -1.77 -12.51 9.31
C GLU A 340 -0.85 -11.51 10.03
N MET A 341 -1.18 -11.18 11.30
CA MET A 341 -0.39 -10.24 12.09
C MET A 341 1.06 -10.68 12.28
N VAL A 342 1.25 -11.96 12.65
CA VAL A 342 2.59 -12.52 12.88
C VAL A 342 3.39 -12.58 11.59
N ILE A 343 2.78 -12.98 10.47
CA ILE A 343 3.47 -13.11 9.19
C ILE A 343 3.90 -11.74 8.67
N ASP A 344 3.05 -10.72 8.81
CA ASP A 344 3.44 -9.35 8.49
C ASP A 344 4.58 -8.84 9.37
N TRP A 345 4.53 -9.05 10.69
CA TRP A 345 5.62 -8.65 11.57
C TRP A 345 6.95 -9.28 11.17
N LEU A 346 6.93 -10.57 10.82
CA LEU A 346 8.10 -11.28 10.30
C LEU A 346 8.53 -10.71 8.94
N LYS A 347 7.61 -10.52 8.00
CA LYS A 347 7.85 -9.93 6.67
C LYS A 347 8.57 -8.59 6.81
N HIS A 348 8.04 -7.67 7.59
CA HIS A 348 8.63 -6.35 7.83
C HIS A 348 9.95 -6.40 8.60
N ALA A 349 10.10 -7.29 9.59
CA ALA A 349 11.33 -7.46 10.34
C ALA A 349 12.47 -7.99 9.46
N PHE A 350 12.19 -8.94 8.56
CA PHE A 350 13.19 -9.45 7.64
C PHE A 350 13.49 -8.49 6.49
N ILE A 351 12.48 -7.79 5.94
CA ILE A 351 12.70 -6.77 4.91
C ILE A 351 13.62 -5.67 5.44
N THR A 352 13.35 -5.14 6.64
CA THR A 352 14.17 -4.10 7.25
C THR A 352 15.58 -4.61 7.58
N LYS A 353 15.71 -5.84 8.07
CA LYS A 353 17.01 -6.48 8.34
C LYS A 353 17.86 -6.64 7.07
N PHE A 354 17.32 -7.19 5.99
CA PHE A 354 18.08 -7.44 4.76
C PHE A 354 18.38 -6.17 3.97
N ASN A 355 17.52 -5.16 4.07
CA ASN A 355 17.71 -3.87 3.40
C ASN A 355 18.40 -2.82 4.28
N GLN A 356 18.79 -3.19 5.51
CA GLN A 356 19.45 -2.30 6.48
C GLN A 356 18.65 -1.01 6.76
N LEU A 357 17.33 -1.13 6.82
CA LEU A 357 16.44 -0.01 7.08
C LEU A 357 16.18 0.13 8.58
N PRO A 358 16.31 1.34 9.14
CA PRO A 358 16.06 1.57 10.56
C PRO A 358 14.54 1.50 10.87
N PRO A 359 14.12 0.98 12.04
CA PRO A 359 12.70 0.86 12.39
C PRO A 359 11.93 2.20 12.42
N GLN A 360 12.64 3.33 12.59
CA GLN A 360 12.08 4.68 12.59
C GLN A 360 11.48 5.09 11.22
N VAL A 361 11.77 4.34 10.14
CA VAL A 361 11.16 4.57 8.82
C VAL A 361 9.62 4.50 8.89
N TYR A 362 9.03 3.63 9.71
CA TYR A 362 7.57 3.55 9.85
C TYR A 362 6.96 4.82 10.47
N SER A 363 7.69 5.52 11.35
CA SER A 363 7.25 6.84 11.87
C SER A 363 7.23 7.90 10.76
N LYS A 364 8.18 7.84 9.81
CA LYS A 364 8.15 8.68 8.60
C LYS A 364 6.91 8.35 7.74
N PHE A 365 6.52 7.08 7.63
CA PHE A 365 5.33 6.69 6.87
C PHE A 365 4.03 7.21 7.51
N ILE A 366 3.91 7.15 8.84
CA ILE A 366 2.78 7.76 9.57
C ILE A 366 2.72 9.27 9.27
N THR A 367 3.87 9.94 9.30
CA THR A 367 3.96 11.37 8.98
C THR A 367 3.47 11.66 7.56
N ILE A 368 3.88 10.84 6.59
CA ILE A 368 3.47 10.98 5.18
C ILE A 368 1.94 10.90 5.08
N LEU A 369 1.32 9.90 5.71
CA LEU A 369 -0.14 9.73 5.73
C LEU A 369 -0.84 10.88 6.47
N CYS A 370 -0.29 11.37 7.58
CA CYS A 370 -0.83 12.55 8.28
C CYS A 370 -0.80 13.80 7.39
N ARG A 371 0.24 13.95 6.56
CA ARG A 371 0.35 15.03 5.59
C ARG A 371 -0.66 14.89 4.46
N ASP A 372 -0.97 13.68 4.00
CA ASP A 372 -2.02 13.48 2.99
C ASP A 372 -3.42 13.72 3.54
N LEU A 373 -3.64 13.48 4.84
CA LEU A 373 -4.90 13.77 5.52
C LEU A 373 -5.12 15.28 5.73
N THR A 374 -4.06 16.02 6.07
CA THR A 374 -4.12 17.46 6.40
C THR A 374 -3.85 18.37 5.21
N GLY A 375 -3.02 17.90 4.28
CA GLY A 375 -2.61 18.61 3.09
C GLY A 375 -3.66 18.45 2.01
N TRP A 376 -4.47 19.49 1.82
CA TRP A 376 -5.01 20.02 0.55
C TRP A 376 -6.10 21.04 0.93
N ARG A 377 -5.71 22.17 1.51
CA ARG A 377 -6.64 23.23 1.92
C ARG A 377 -7.10 24.05 0.70
N SER A 378 -7.82 23.42 -0.21
CA SER A 378 -8.63 24.12 -1.23
C SER A 378 -10.06 24.17 -0.72
N GLU A 379 -10.69 25.34 -0.76
CA GLU A 379 -12.02 25.62 -0.17
C GLU A 379 -13.19 24.83 -0.78
N ASP A 380 -12.94 23.90 -1.70
CA ASP A 380 -13.95 23.09 -2.37
C ASP A 380 -13.91 21.64 -1.86
N THR A 381 -14.81 21.32 -0.92
CA THR A 381 -15.28 19.97 -0.53
C THR A 381 -14.36 19.02 0.26
N ILE A 382 -14.80 18.68 1.49
CA ILE A 382 -14.28 17.64 2.41
C ILE A 382 -14.07 16.26 1.75
N LEU A 383 -14.80 15.97 0.66
CA LEU A 383 -14.66 14.76 -0.15
C LEU A 383 -13.23 14.50 -0.62
N ASP A 384 -12.54 15.55 -1.05
CA ASP A 384 -11.27 15.40 -1.77
C ASP A 384 -10.16 14.87 -0.84
N HIS A 385 -10.24 15.10 0.49
CA HIS A 385 -9.23 14.61 1.44
C HIS A 385 -9.33 13.11 1.70
N THR A 386 -10.54 12.63 2.01
CA THR A 386 -10.77 11.21 2.32
C THR A 386 -10.51 10.34 1.08
N HIS A 387 -10.92 10.83 -0.09
CA HIS A 387 -10.68 10.16 -1.36
C HIS A 387 -9.17 10.07 -1.70
N HIS A 388 -8.40 11.14 -1.48
CA HIS A 388 -6.97 11.16 -1.74
C HIS A 388 -6.19 10.17 -0.85
N VAL A 389 -6.52 10.09 0.45
CA VAL A 389 -5.89 9.13 1.37
C VAL A 389 -6.24 7.69 0.99
N SER A 390 -7.52 7.40 0.69
CA SER A 390 -7.96 6.08 0.21
C SER A 390 -7.21 5.65 -1.04
N LYS A 391 -7.02 6.57 -2.01
CA LYS A 391 -6.25 6.32 -3.22
C LYS A 391 -4.80 5.99 -2.91
N ARG A 392 -4.16 6.76 -2.03
CA ARG A 392 -2.76 6.52 -1.66
C ARG A 392 -2.56 5.17 -0.97
N LEU A 393 -3.52 4.74 -0.15
CA LEU A 393 -3.47 3.45 0.52
C LEU A 393 -3.67 2.27 -0.43
N GLY A 394 -4.35 2.45 -1.57
CA GLY A 394 -4.74 1.32 -2.41
C GLY A 394 -6.19 0.84 -2.20
N LEU A 395 -6.98 1.54 -1.38
CA LEU A 395 -8.30 1.05 -0.95
C LEU A 395 -9.36 1.31 -2.02
N MET A 396 -9.91 0.22 -2.56
CA MET A 396 -11.10 0.25 -3.43
C MET A 396 -12.38 0.07 -2.60
N ALA A 397 -12.93 1.17 -2.09
CA ALA A 397 -14.06 1.13 -1.16
C ALA A 397 -15.40 0.68 -1.81
N LEU A 398 -15.66 1.03 -3.08
CA LEU A 398 -16.97 0.76 -3.71
C LEU A 398 -17.28 -0.73 -3.86
N PRO A 399 -16.39 -1.59 -4.41
CA PRO A 399 -16.68 -3.02 -4.54
C PRO A 399 -16.87 -3.69 -3.17
N LEU A 400 -16.04 -3.36 -2.18
CA LEU A 400 -16.18 -3.86 -0.81
C LEU A 400 -17.50 -3.41 -0.17
N ALA A 401 -17.94 -2.18 -0.45
CA ALA A 401 -19.21 -1.67 0.04
C ALA A 401 -20.40 -2.43 -0.55
N CYS A 402 -20.37 -2.78 -1.84
CA CYS A 402 -21.39 -3.64 -2.46
C CYS A 402 -21.52 -4.99 -1.74
N VAL A 403 -20.39 -5.60 -1.35
CA VAL A 403 -20.38 -6.86 -0.59
C VAL A 403 -20.99 -6.68 0.80
N VAL A 404 -20.57 -5.65 1.54
CA VAL A 404 -21.14 -5.34 2.86
C VAL A 404 -22.64 -5.07 2.76
N LEU A 405 -23.08 -4.24 1.81
CA LEU A 405 -24.50 -3.94 1.59
C LEU A 405 -25.28 -5.23 1.32
N ARG A 406 -24.79 -6.10 0.43
CA ARG A 406 -25.42 -7.39 0.12
C ARG A 406 -25.56 -8.28 1.36
N MET A 407 -24.51 -8.36 2.17
CA MET A 407 -24.42 -9.24 3.33
C MET A 407 -25.26 -8.73 4.51
N VAL A 408 -25.18 -7.44 4.80
CA VAL A 408 -26.00 -6.77 5.82
C VAL A 408 -27.47 -6.77 5.43
N SER A 409 -27.81 -6.52 4.16
CA SER A 409 -29.21 -6.57 3.69
C SER A 409 -29.84 -7.95 3.89
N LYS A 410 -29.07 -9.03 3.67
CA LYS A 410 -29.54 -10.39 3.95
C LYS A 410 -29.74 -10.61 5.46
N ALA A 411 -28.76 -10.23 6.28
CA ALA A 411 -28.87 -10.36 7.74
C ALA A 411 -30.05 -9.55 8.31
N LEU A 412 -30.35 -8.38 7.75
CA LEU A 412 -31.51 -7.57 8.12
C LEU A 412 -32.82 -8.21 7.66
N ALA A 413 -32.86 -8.84 6.48
CA ALA A 413 -34.06 -9.53 5.99
C ALA A 413 -34.41 -10.78 6.83
N ASP A 414 -33.39 -11.45 7.37
CA ASP A 414 -33.57 -12.61 8.26
C ASP A 414 -33.89 -12.19 9.71
N ALA A 415 -33.70 -10.91 10.06
CA ALA A 415 -34.02 -10.39 11.39
C ALA A 415 -35.53 -10.12 11.53
N PRO A 416 -36.15 -10.39 12.70
CA PRO A 416 -37.58 -10.19 12.94
C PRO A 416 -37.95 -8.70 13.15
N ILE A 417 -37.35 -7.79 12.39
CA ILE A 417 -37.54 -6.34 12.51
C ILE A 417 -38.48 -5.89 11.39
N GLU A 418 -39.66 -5.39 11.77
CA GLU A 418 -40.57 -4.74 10.83
C GLU A 418 -40.07 -3.34 10.47
N PHE A 419 -39.23 -3.23 9.43
CA PHE A 419 -38.67 -1.94 8.99
C PHE A 419 -39.73 -0.91 8.56
N ALA A 420 -40.93 -1.36 8.18
CA ALA A 420 -42.04 -0.50 7.78
C ALA A 420 -42.81 0.11 8.97
N SER A 421 -42.65 -0.44 10.18
CA SER A 421 -43.23 0.14 11.37
C SER A 421 -42.57 1.48 11.70
N VAL A 422 -43.32 2.41 12.30
CA VAL A 422 -42.80 3.72 12.74
C VAL A 422 -41.60 3.54 13.68
N SER A 423 -41.66 2.54 14.56
CA SER A 423 -40.53 2.19 15.44
C SER A 423 -39.32 1.69 14.65
N GLY A 424 -39.53 0.87 13.61
CA GLY A 424 -38.49 0.40 12.70
C GLY A 424 -37.79 1.56 11.98
N VAL A 425 -38.55 2.48 11.41
CA VAL A 425 -38.01 3.68 10.74
C VAL A 425 -37.20 4.54 11.72
N LEU A 426 -37.71 4.77 12.93
CA LEU A 426 -36.99 5.52 13.96
C LEU A 426 -35.66 4.85 14.34
N VAL A 427 -35.65 3.52 14.51
CA VAL A 427 -34.43 2.76 14.80
C VAL A 427 -33.42 2.84 13.65
N THR A 428 -33.88 2.72 12.40
CA THR A 428 -32.99 2.87 11.22
C THR A 428 -32.39 4.27 11.13
N VAL A 429 -33.20 5.31 11.35
CA VAL A 429 -32.70 6.70 11.36
C VAL A 429 -31.72 6.92 12.50
N ALA A 430 -32.03 6.43 13.71
CA ALA A 430 -31.13 6.52 14.86
C ALA A 430 -29.80 5.80 14.60
N PHE A 431 -29.84 4.59 14.05
CA PHE A 431 -28.65 3.84 13.66
C PHE A 431 -27.80 4.60 12.63
N PHE A 432 -28.43 5.16 11.60
CA PHE A 432 -27.76 5.96 10.59
C PHE A 432 -27.09 7.21 11.20
N LEU A 433 -27.77 7.92 12.10
CA LEU A 433 -27.22 9.08 12.80
C LEU A 433 -26.06 8.70 13.72
N CYS A 434 -26.15 7.58 14.44
CA CYS A 434 -25.06 7.05 15.25
C CYS A 434 -23.84 6.70 14.38
N LEU A 435 -24.05 6.07 13.22
CA LEU A 435 -22.97 5.73 12.28
C LEU A 435 -22.31 6.98 11.70
N ALA A 436 -23.11 7.99 11.32
CA ALA A 436 -22.62 9.27 10.83
C ALA A 436 -21.84 10.04 11.91
N ALA A 437 -22.33 10.03 13.16
CA ALA A 437 -21.64 10.62 14.30
C ALA A 437 -20.32 9.89 14.60
N PHE A 438 -20.30 8.56 14.55
CA PHE A 438 -19.08 7.77 14.68
C PHE A 438 -18.06 8.10 13.60
N LYS A 439 -18.48 8.18 12.33
CA LYS A 439 -17.63 8.61 11.22
C LYS A 439 -17.09 10.03 11.44
N ALA A 440 -17.92 10.98 11.87
CA ALA A 440 -17.51 12.35 12.12
C ALA A 440 -16.48 12.43 13.26
N LEU A 441 -16.71 11.70 14.36
CA LEU A 441 -15.80 11.60 15.48
C LEU A 441 -14.46 10.96 15.06
N LEU A 442 -14.50 9.84 14.32
CA LEU A 442 -13.32 9.17 13.82
C LEU A 442 -12.48 10.11 12.94
N SER A 443 -13.12 10.80 12.00
CA SER A 443 -12.46 11.76 11.12
C SER A 443 -11.85 12.92 11.90
N LEU A 444 -12.56 13.43 12.92
CA LEU A 444 -12.04 14.48 13.81
C LEU A 444 -10.84 14.02 14.61
N VAL A 445 -10.88 12.82 15.21
CA VAL A 445 -9.77 12.25 15.99
C VAL A 445 -8.55 12.05 15.10
N LEU A 446 -8.73 11.52 13.89
CA LEU A 446 -7.65 11.35 12.91
C LEU A 446 -7.05 12.70 12.49
N MET A 447 -7.88 13.72 12.28
CA MET A 447 -7.43 15.07 11.96
C MET A 447 -6.63 15.70 13.12
N ILE A 448 -7.14 15.60 14.36
CA ILE A 448 -6.44 16.08 15.56
C ILE A 448 -5.10 15.38 15.72
N TYR A 449 -5.08 14.05 15.54
CA TYR A 449 -3.85 13.26 15.59
C TYR A 449 -2.85 13.73 14.52
N ALA A 450 -3.29 13.92 13.28
CA ALA A 450 -2.44 14.38 12.19
C ALA A 450 -1.90 15.81 12.42
N CYS A 451 -2.70 16.71 12.98
CA CYS A 451 -2.26 18.05 13.38
C CYS A 451 -1.23 18.00 14.52
N LYS A 452 -1.45 17.16 15.54
CA LYS A 452 -0.55 17.01 16.70
C LYS A 452 0.73 16.26 16.37
N SER A 453 0.72 15.38 15.36
CA SER A 453 1.89 14.64 14.91
C SER A 453 3.00 15.53 14.29
N GLY A 454 2.79 16.85 14.24
CA GLY A 454 3.88 17.82 14.33
C GLY A 454 4.74 17.99 13.07
N ARG A 455 4.12 18.16 11.89
CA ARG A 455 4.88 18.43 10.65
C ARG A 455 4.22 19.38 9.65
N LEU A 456 3.36 20.28 10.13
CA LEU A 456 2.79 21.38 9.35
C LEU A 456 3.52 22.73 9.56
N ASP A 457 4.45 22.82 10.51
CA ASP A 457 5.13 24.10 10.84
C ASP A 457 6.38 24.42 9.98
N ASP A 458 6.87 23.49 9.16
CA ASP A 458 8.10 23.68 8.38
C ASP A 458 7.89 24.05 6.89
N THR A 459 6.65 24.23 6.43
CA THR A 459 6.36 24.58 5.03
C THR A 459 5.78 25.98 4.81
N ARG A 460 5.62 26.82 5.86
CA ARG A 460 5.61 28.26 5.60
C ARG A 460 7.03 28.67 5.23
N PRO A 461 7.28 29.24 4.04
CA PRO A 461 8.61 29.64 3.69
C PRO A 461 9.04 30.78 4.62
N LYS A 462 9.91 30.48 5.60
CA LYS A 462 10.55 31.45 6.50
C LYS A 462 11.64 32.27 5.80
N SER A 463 11.55 32.45 4.47
CA SER A 463 12.51 33.26 3.72
C SER A 463 11.83 34.54 3.20
N PRO A 464 12.34 35.74 3.51
CA PRO A 464 11.83 37.00 2.96
C PRO A 464 12.01 37.16 1.44
N ARG A 465 12.51 36.12 0.75
CA ARG A 465 12.64 36.06 -0.72
C ARG A 465 11.41 35.47 -1.41
N SER A 466 10.66 34.56 -0.76
CA SER A 466 9.47 33.95 -1.38
C SER A 466 8.24 34.87 -1.38
N VAL A 467 8.15 35.79 -0.41
CA VAL A 467 7.06 36.80 -0.35
C VAL A 467 7.16 37.78 -1.52
N ARG A 468 8.38 38.22 -1.87
CA ARG A 468 8.62 39.12 -3.02
C ARG A 468 8.30 38.47 -4.37
N HIS A 469 8.44 37.15 -4.49
CA HIS A 469 8.11 36.43 -5.73
C HIS A 469 6.59 36.27 -5.93
N LEU A 470 5.80 36.25 -4.85
CA LEU A 470 4.33 36.26 -4.93
C LEU A 470 3.80 37.66 -5.23
N GLU A 471 4.40 38.71 -4.66
CA GLU A 471 4.06 40.11 -4.99
C GLU A 471 4.43 40.50 -6.43
N SER A 472 5.47 39.91 -7.02
CA SER A 472 5.83 40.17 -8.43
C SER A 472 4.87 39.51 -9.43
N ILE A 473 4.19 38.42 -9.04
CA ILE A 473 3.19 37.74 -9.90
C ILE A 473 1.85 38.49 -9.91
N GLN A 474 1.50 39.17 -8.80
CA GLN A 474 0.29 40.02 -8.76
C GLN A 474 0.44 41.35 -9.50
N ARG A 475 1.66 41.78 -9.85
CA ARG A 475 1.91 43.04 -10.59
C ARG A 475 1.73 42.95 -12.11
N TYR A 476 1.49 41.77 -12.67
CA TYR A 476 1.28 41.56 -14.12
C TYR A 476 -0.10 40.97 -14.43
N LYS A 477 -1.15 41.60 -13.91
CA LYS A 477 -2.50 41.50 -14.47
C LYS A 477 -3.06 42.91 -14.63
N PHE A 478 -2.80 43.50 -15.80
CA PHE A 478 -3.71 44.42 -16.48
C PHE A 478 -4.18 43.73 -17.75
#